data_AF-K1ST76-F1
#
_entry.id   AF-K1ST76-F1
#
_cell.length_a   1.000
_cell.length_b   1.000
_cell.length_c   1.000
_cell.angle_alpha   90.00
_cell.angle_beta   90.00
_cell.angle_gamma   90.00
#
_symmetry.space_group_name_H-M   'P 1'
#
loop_
_entity.id
_entity.type
_entity.pdbx_description
1 polymer ?
#
loop_
_entity_poly.entity_id
_entity_poly.type
_entity_poly.pdbx_seq_one_letter_code
_entity_poly.pdbx_strand_id
1 'polypeptide(L)'
;MQGFHEDNMLFIIDEASGVSDEIIEAILGTLSGKNNKLLMCGNPTKTSGVFFDSHNRDRALFKTYRVSSLDCPRTNKENINAMLEKYGRNSNFARVRIYGDFPEQEDDVFITLSALERSANTVVDEKPAPVTVRIGCDVARYGDDKTIIGVKVDEKVSFYEKA
;
A
#
# COMPACT_ATOMS: atom_id res chain seq x y z
N MET A 1 -22.51 13.18 8.62
CA MET A 1 -23.69 12.81 7.82
C MET A 1 -24.83 12.53 8.81
N GLN A 2 -25.72 13.49 9.07
CA GLN A 2 -26.87 13.31 9.97
C GLN A 2 -28.15 13.26 9.12
N GLY A 3 -28.98 12.22 9.27
CA GLY A 3 -30.40 12.31 8.95
C GLY A 3 -30.97 11.48 7.80
N PHE A 4 -30.49 10.26 7.54
CA PHE A 4 -31.29 9.27 6.80
C PHE A 4 -31.73 8.18 7.79
N HIS A 5 -33.03 8.15 8.10
CA HIS A 5 -33.66 7.13 8.93
C HIS A 5 -34.80 6.51 8.12
N GLU A 6 -34.56 5.32 7.57
CA GLU A 6 -35.56 4.50 6.89
C GLU A 6 -35.44 3.07 7.42
N ASP A 7 -36.54 2.31 7.37
CA ASP A 7 -36.59 0.94 7.90
C ASP A 7 -35.66 -0.05 7.18
N ASN A 8 -35.31 0.27 5.92
CA ASN A 8 -34.57 -0.61 5.01
C ASN A 8 -33.51 0.17 4.24
N MET A 9 -32.38 0.41 4.86
CA MET A 9 -31.26 1.09 4.21
C MET A 9 -30.16 0.12 3.78
N LEU A 10 -29.58 0.33 2.60
CA LEU A 10 -28.37 -0.36 2.15
C LEU A 10 -27.33 0.66 1.74
N PHE A 11 -26.20 0.68 2.46
CA PHE A 11 -25.01 1.41 2.03
C PHE A 11 -24.06 0.45 1.32
N ILE A 12 -23.56 0.87 0.16
CA ILE A 12 -22.52 0.17 -0.57
C ILE A 12 -21.33 1.11 -0.67
N ILE A 13 -20.21 0.70 -0.08
CA ILE A 13 -18.95 1.42 -0.14
C ILE A 13 -18.03 0.61 -1.04
N ASP A 14 -17.73 1.15 -2.21
CA ASP A 14 -16.71 0.61 -3.10
C ASP A 14 -15.35 1.24 -2.79
N GLU A 15 -14.27 0.50 -3.03
CA GLU A 15 -12.90 0.84 -2.60
C GLU A 15 -12.79 1.30 -1.13
N ALA A 16 -13.48 0.60 -0.24
CA ALA A 16 -13.67 0.98 1.16
C ALA A 16 -12.36 1.16 1.95
N SER A 17 -11.27 0.49 1.59
CA SER A 17 -9.95 0.69 2.22
C SER A 17 -9.36 2.09 1.95
N GLY A 18 -9.83 2.78 0.92
CA GLY A 18 -9.44 4.16 0.58
C GLY A 18 -10.34 5.24 1.18
N VAL A 19 -11.51 4.87 1.72
CA VAL A 19 -12.45 5.81 2.33
C VAL A 19 -11.99 6.16 3.74
N SER A 20 -12.12 7.42 4.14
CA SER A 20 -11.76 7.87 5.49
C SER A 20 -12.66 7.23 6.55
N ASP A 21 -12.07 6.81 7.67
CA ASP A 21 -12.80 6.17 8.76
C ASP A 21 -13.97 7.02 9.27
N GLU A 22 -13.81 8.35 9.33
CA GLU A 22 -14.84 9.31 9.75
C GLU A 22 -16.13 9.21 8.91
N ILE A 23 -16.00 8.91 7.60
CA ILE A 23 -17.16 8.73 6.71
C ILE A 23 -17.86 7.41 7.02
N ILE A 24 -17.08 6.34 7.19
CA ILE A 24 -17.62 5.01 7.47
C ILE A 24 -18.28 4.97 8.86
N GLU A 25 -17.65 5.58 9.86
CA GLU A 25 -18.20 5.74 11.21
C GLU A 25 -19.50 6.56 11.21
N ALA A 26 -19.56 7.64 10.44
CA ALA A 26 -20.80 8.39 10.26
C ALA A 26 -21.91 7.53 9.64
N ILE A 27 -21.59 6.69 8.65
CA ILE A 27 -22.56 5.75 8.07
C ILE A 27 -22.99 4.71 9.12
N LEU A 28 -22.05 4.10 9.84
CA LEU A 28 -22.33 3.13 10.90
C LEU A 28 -23.28 3.72 11.96
N GLY A 29 -23.10 5.00 12.32
CA GLY A 29 -24.00 5.71 13.24
C GLY A 29 -25.45 5.84 12.75
N THR A 30 -25.69 5.72 11.44
CA THR A 30 -27.05 5.74 10.85
C THR A 30 -27.70 4.35 10.73
N LEU A 31 -26.95 3.25 10.95
CA LEU A 31 -27.43 1.87 10.82
C LEU A 31 -28.19 1.38 12.07
N SER A 32 -29.10 2.19 12.61
CA SER A 32 -29.88 1.84 13.81
C SER A 32 -31.12 0.98 13.52
N GLY A 33 -31.55 0.89 12.25
CA GLY A 33 -32.71 0.11 11.82
C GLY A 33 -32.43 -1.39 11.77
N LYS A 34 -33.43 -2.23 12.10
CA LYS A 34 -33.30 -3.70 12.18
C LYS A 34 -32.87 -4.36 10.86
N ASN A 35 -33.21 -3.75 9.71
CA ASN A 35 -32.85 -4.27 8.38
C ASN A 35 -31.84 -3.38 7.64
N ASN A 36 -31.14 -2.49 8.34
CA ASN A 36 -30.11 -1.68 7.72
C ASN A 36 -28.87 -2.54 7.43
N LYS A 37 -28.27 -2.36 6.25
CA LYS A 37 -27.13 -3.14 5.77
C LYS A 37 -26.02 -2.23 5.29
N LEU A 38 -24.80 -2.71 5.51
CA LEU A 38 -23.58 -2.13 4.98
C LEU A 38 -22.84 -3.21 4.20
N LEU A 39 -22.53 -2.90 2.95
CA LEU A 39 -21.64 -3.68 2.10
C LEU A 39 -20.39 -2.86 1.83
N MET A 40 -19.23 -3.39 2.20
CA MET A 40 -17.94 -2.80 1.90
C MET A 40 -17.19 -3.71 0.94
N CYS A 41 -16.77 -3.15 -0.20
CA CYS A 41 -15.97 -3.80 -1.22
C CYS A 41 -14.69 -2.99 -1.41
N GLY A 42 -13.57 -3.66 -1.71
CA GLY A 42 -12.34 -2.95 -2.02
C GLY A 42 -11.10 -3.81 -1.86
N ASN A 43 -10.00 -3.31 -2.38
CA ASN A 43 -8.70 -3.95 -2.16
C ASN A 43 -8.21 -3.66 -0.73
N PRO A 44 -7.72 -4.65 0.02
CA PRO A 44 -7.29 -4.50 1.41
C PRO A 44 -5.92 -3.81 1.50
N THR A 45 -5.85 -2.50 1.25
CA THR A 45 -4.58 -1.76 1.09
C THR A 45 -3.95 -1.28 2.40
N LYS A 46 -4.70 -1.28 3.51
CA LYS A 46 -4.26 -0.75 4.82
C LYS A 46 -4.36 -1.80 5.91
N THR A 47 -3.47 -1.78 6.88
CA THR A 47 -3.52 -2.65 8.07
C THR A 47 -4.21 -1.99 9.26
N SER A 48 -4.93 -0.90 9.01
CA SER A 48 -5.65 -0.10 10.00
C SER A 48 -6.94 0.46 9.40
N GLY A 49 -7.77 1.05 10.27
CA GLY A 49 -9.05 1.65 9.93
C GLY A 49 -10.22 0.68 9.88
N VAL A 50 -11.42 1.22 9.65
CA VAL A 50 -12.68 0.49 9.81
C VAL A 50 -12.78 -0.72 8.88
N PHE A 51 -12.27 -0.61 7.66
CA PHE A 51 -12.27 -1.72 6.69
C PHE A 51 -11.32 -2.86 7.11
N PHE A 52 -10.18 -2.54 7.72
CA PHE A 52 -9.28 -3.56 8.28
C PHE A 52 -9.93 -4.22 9.50
N ASP A 53 -10.48 -3.41 10.40
CA ASP A 53 -11.12 -3.89 11.63
C ASP A 53 -12.32 -4.80 11.33
N SER A 54 -13.12 -4.50 10.30
CA SER A 54 -14.26 -5.33 9.89
C SER A 54 -13.87 -6.75 9.48
N HIS A 55 -12.61 -6.96 9.07
CA HIS A 55 -12.07 -8.26 8.68
C HIS A 55 -11.23 -8.93 9.79
N ASN A 56 -10.91 -8.20 10.86
CA ASN A 56 -10.05 -8.65 11.94
C ASN A 56 -10.76 -8.53 13.29
N ARG A 57 -10.61 -7.40 13.99
CA ARG A 57 -11.13 -7.18 15.35
C ARG A 57 -12.65 -7.34 15.42
N ASP A 58 -13.36 -6.74 14.47
CA ASP A 58 -14.81 -6.64 14.47
C ASP A 58 -15.47 -7.70 13.58
N ARG A 59 -14.71 -8.71 13.13
CA ARG A 59 -15.17 -9.80 12.23
C ARG A 59 -16.39 -10.58 12.73
N ALA A 60 -16.71 -10.49 14.02
CA ALA A 60 -17.92 -11.09 14.58
C ALA A 60 -19.20 -10.33 14.19
N LEU A 61 -19.07 -9.03 13.89
CA LEU A 61 -20.15 -8.14 13.46
C LEU A 61 -20.35 -8.13 11.95
N PHE A 62 -19.36 -8.63 11.19
CA PHE A 62 -19.36 -8.62 9.74
C PHE A 62 -19.35 -10.02 9.15
N LYS A 63 -19.99 -10.18 7.99
CA LYS A 63 -19.78 -11.35 7.14
C LYS A 63 -18.68 -11.02 6.13
N THR A 64 -17.49 -11.56 6.35
CA THR A 64 -16.29 -11.26 5.56
C THR A 64 -16.11 -12.28 4.44
N TYR A 65 -15.75 -11.79 3.25
CA TYR A 65 -15.42 -12.61 2.10
C TYR A 65 -14.08 -12.17 1.52
N ARG A 66 -13.20 -13.13 1.26
CA ARG A 66 -11.94 -12.91 0.54
C ARG A 66 -12.06 -13.53 -0.84
N VAL A 67 -11.72 -12.76 -1.87
CA VAL A 67 -11.75 -13.22 -3.27
C VAL A 67 -10.38 -12.98 -3.87
N SER A 68 -9.71 -14.06 -4.27
CA SER A 68 -8.43 -14.00 -4.98
C SER A 68 -8.67 -13.91 -6.48
N SER A 69 -7.81 -13.14 -7.16
CA SER A 69 -7.73 -13.14 -8.61
C SER A 69 -7.35 -14.52 -9.16
N LEU A 70 -6.69 -15.38 -8.37
CA LEU A 70 -6.40 -16.75 -8.77
C LEU A 70 -7.65 -17.62 -8.90
N ASP A 71 -8.69 -17.34 -8.12
CA ASP A 71 -9.92 -18.15 -8.08
C ASP A 71 -10.99 -17.63 -9.06
N CYS A 72 -10.79 -16.43 -9.60
CA CYS A 72 -11.70 -15.83 -10.55
C CYS A 72 -11.50 -16.44 -11.96
N PRO A 73 -12.55 -16.98 -12.61
CA PRO A 73 -12.43 -17.52 -13.97
C PRO A 73 -12.24 -16.43 -15.03
N ARG A 74 -12.58 -15.17 -14.72
CA ARG A 74 -12.53 -14.04 -15.66
C ARG A 74 -11.17 -13.33 -15.69
N THR A 75 -10.24 -13.69 -14.81
CA THR A 75 -8.92 -13.04 -14.77
C THR A 75 -7.97 -13.69 -15.76
N ASN A 76 -7.15 -12.87 -16.43
CA ASN A 76 -6.06 -13.34 -17.26
C ASN A 76 -4.92 -13.92 -16.39
N LYS A 77 -4.68 -15.23 -16.51
CA LYS A 77 -3.68 -15.94 -15.68
C LYS A 77 -2.25 -15.65 -16.11
N GLU A 78 -2.00 -15.37 -17.39
CA GLU A 78 -0.66 -14.96 -17.85
C GLU A 78 -0.23 -13.64 -17.20
N ASN A 79 -1.15 -12.67 -17.13
CA ASN A 79 -0.90 -11.36 -16.53
C ASN A 79 -0.67 -11.49 -15.02
N ILE A 80 -1.45 -12.33 -14.33
CA ILE A 80 -1.22 -12.61 -12.91
C ILE A 80 0.19 -13.18 -12.69
N ASN A 81 0.59 -14.16 -13.49
CA ASN A 81 1.93 -14.76 -13.38
C ASN A 81 3.03 -13.73 -13.66
N ALA A 82 2.89 -12.89 -14.69
CA ALA A 82 3.82 -11.81 -14.98
C ALA A 82 3.95 -10.80 -13.82
N MET A 83 2.83 -10.48 -13.16
CA MET A 83 2.85 -9.62 -11.97
C MET A 83 3.52 -10.30 -10.76
N LEU A 84 3.27 -11.59 -10.54
CA LEU A 84 3.92 -12.36 -9.47
C LEU A 84 5.44 -12.46 -9.67
N GLU A 85 5.89 -12.63 -10.91
CA GLU A 85 7.32 -12.62 -11.26
C GLU A 85 7.93 -11.23 -11.08
N LYS A 86 7.23 -10.17 -11.51
CA LYS A 86 7.72 -8.79 -11.44
C LYS A 86 7.85 -8.27 -10.00
N TYR A 87 6.83 -8.48 -9.17
CA TYR A 87 6.75 -7.90 -7.83
C TYR A 87 7.17 -8.89 -6.74
N GLY A 88 7.22 -10.20 -7.04
CA GLY A 88 7.50 -11.26 -6.09
C GLY A 88 6.22 -11.79 -5.45
N ARG A 89 6.14 -13.12 -5.31
CA ARG A 89 4.96 -13.83 -4.75
C ARG A 89 4.65 -13.43 -3.31
N ASN A 90 5.66 -13.06 -2.53
CA ASN A 90 5.48 -12.67 -1.12
C ASN A 90 5.37 -11.16 -0.93
N SER A 91 5.24 -10.37 -2.00
CA SER A 91 5.14 -8.91 -1.89
C SER A 91 3.77 -8.45 -1.41
N ASN A 92 3.72 -7.28 -0.77
CA ASN A 92 2.47 -6.59 -0.46
C ASN A 92 1.63 -6.35 -1.73
N PHE A 93 2.27 -6.09 -2.86
CA PHE A 93 1.59 -6.01 -4.16
C PHE A 93 0.81 -7.30 -4.46
N ALA A 94 1.46 -8.47 -4.37
CA ALA A 94 0.81 -9.76 -4.63
C ALA A 94 -0.30 -10.05 -3.61
N ARG A 95 -0.05 -9.79 -2.31
CA ARG A 95 -1.06 -9.94 -1.25
C ARG A 95 -2.32 -9.14 -1.55
N VAL A 96 -2.18 -7.84 -1.79
CA VAL A 96 -3.32 -6.95 -1.97
C VAL A 96 -4.00 -7.15 -3.33
N ARG A 97 -3.23 -7.12 -4.42
CA ARG A 97 -3.78 -7.04 -5.79
C ARG A 97 -4.12 -8.39 -6.40
N ILE A 98 -3.52 -9.48 -5.91
CA ILE A 98 -3.72 -10.81 -6.47
C ILE A 98 -4.47 -11.68 -5.48
N TYR A 99 -3.97 -11.80 -4.26
CA TYR A 99 -4.51 -12.74 -3.28
C TYR A 99 -5.72 -12.21 -2.51
N GLY A 100 -5.96 -10.89 -2.53
CA GLY A 100 -7.01 -10.25 -1.73
C GLY A 100 -6.72 -10.28 -0.23
N ASP A 101 -5.44 -10.29 0.15
CA ASP A 101 -4.95 -10.25 1.52
C ASP A 101 -4.49 -8.86 1.91
N PHE A 102 -4.72 -8.49 3.17
CA PHE A 102 -4.09 -7.33 3.78
C PHE A 102 -2.56 -7.44 3.72
N PRO A 103 -1.84 -6.32 3.53
CA PRO A 103 -0.38 -6.32 3.53
C PRO A 103 0.17 -6.69 4.91
N GLU A 104 1.44 -7.06 5.01
CA GLU A 104 2.08 -7.35 6.31
C GLU A 104 2.42 -6.08 7.09
N GLN A 105 2.68 -5.01 6.36
CA GLN A 105 2.94 -3.67 6.86
C GLN A 105 2.25 -2.68 5.93
N GLU A 106 1.74 -1.58 6.47
CA GLU A 106 1.27 -0.45 5.66
C GLU A 106 2.41 0.08 4.79
N ASP A 107 2.26 -0.02 3.47
CA ASP A 107 3.21 0.54 2.50
C ASP A 107 3.06 2.07 2.47
N ASP A 108 3.66 2.76 3.43
CA ASP A 108 3.89 4.21 3.32
C ASP A 108 5.26 4.47 2.65
N VAL A 109 5.52 3.80 1.51
CA VAL A 109 6.86 3.78 0.91
C VAL A 109 6.82 4.06 -0.60
N PHE A 110 7.27 5.25 -0.98
CA PHE A 110 7.46 5.70 -2.37
C PHE A 110 8.47 4.83 -3.16
N ILE A 111 9.39 4.14 -2.47
CA ILE A 111 10.44 3.29 -3.04
C ILE A 111 10.37 1.91 -2.40
N THR A 112 10.02 0.87 -3.16
CA THR A 112 9.89 -0.49 -2.61
C THR A 112 11.25 -1.05 -2.16
N LEU A 113 11.25 -1.83 -1.07
CA LEU A 113 12.47 -2.50 -0.58
C LEU A 113 13.13 -3.36 -1.67
N SER A 114 12.34 -4.08 -2.47
CA SER A 114 12.85 -4.87 -3.60
C SER A 114 13.57 -4.04 -4.66
N ALA A 115 13.20 -2.77 -4.86
CA ALA A 115 13.90 -1.87 -5.76
C ALA A 115 15.25 -1.44 -5.17
N LEU A 116 15.31 -1.18 -3.87
CA LEU A 116 16.55 -0.87 -3.15
C LEU A 116 17.52 -2.06 -3.16
N GLU A 117 17.04 -3.26 -2.83
CA GLU A 117 17.85 -4.48 -2.83
C GLU A 117 18.42 -4.79 -4.22
N ARG A 118 17.61 -4.66 -5.28
CA ARG A 118 18.10 -4.80 -6.66
C ARG A 118 19.15 -3.74 -6.98
N SER A 119 18.90 -2.48 -6.64
CA SER A 119 19.85 -1.39 -6.89
C SER A 119 21.17 -1.59 -6.16
N ALA A 120 21.15 -2.04 -4.90
CA ALA A 120 22.34 -2.25 -4.09
C ALA A 120 23.21 -3.41 -4.61
N ASN A 121 22.59 -4.43 -5.20
CA ASN A 121 23.26 -5.60 -5.77
C ASN A 121 23.59 -5.45 -7.27
N THR A 122 23.25 -4.32 -7.89
CA THR A 122 23.53 -4.09 -9.33
C THR A 122 25.02 -3.87 -9.54
N VAL A 123 25.62 -4.68 -10.42
CA VAL A 123 26.99 -4.47 -10.90
C VAL A 123 26.94 -3.41 -12.00
N VAL A 124 27.65 -2.30 -11.80
CA VAL A 124 27.77 -1.22 -12.77
C VAL A 124 29.12 -1.33 -13.47
N ASP A 125 29.12 -1.35 -14.80
CA ASP A 125 30.36 -1.40 -15.57
C ASP A 125 31.17 -0.11 -15.40
N GLU A 126 32.48 -0.25 -15.16
CA GLU A 126 33.38 0.89 -15.11
C GLU A 126 33.62 1.42 -16.52
N LYS A 127 33.27 2.70 -16.73
CA LYS A 127 33.61 3.43 -17.96
C LYS A 127 34.97 4.11 -17.78
N PRO A 128 35.78 4.22 -18.86
CA PRO A 128 37.09 4.86 -18.80
C PRO A 128 37.04 6.34 -18.42
N ALA A 129 35.89 7.00 -18.62
CA ALA A 129 35.61 8.34 -18.14
C ALA A 129 34.13 8.50 -17.77
N PRO A 130 33.79 9.26 -16.71
CA PRO A 130 32.41 9.50 -16.33
C PRO A 130 31.70 10.40 -17.36
N VAL A 131 30.44 10.07 -17.69
CA VAL A 131 29.64 10.86 -18.64
C VAL A 131 28.86 11.95 -17.90
N THR A 132 28.32 11.63 -16.73
CA THR A 132 27.55 12.57 -15.90
C THR A 132 27.95 12.49 -14.44
N VAL A 133 28.03 13.66 -13.81
CA VAL A 133 28.19 13.79 -12.36
C VAL A 133 27.07 14.67 -11.84
N ARG A 134 26.30 14.18 -10.86
CA ARG A 134 25.26 14.93 -10.16
C ARG A 134 25.57 14.92 -8.68
N ILE A 135 25.48 16.07 -8.05
CA ILE A 135 25.74 16.25 -6.62
C ILE A 135 24.50 16.84 -5.97
N GLY A 136 24.04 16.21 -4.90
CA GLY A 136 23.00 16.72 -4.02
C GLY A 136 23.56 16.90 -2.61
N CYS A 137 23.10 17.91 -1.89
CA CYS A 137 23.47 18.13 -0.51
C CYS A 137 22.21 18.36 0.32
N ASP A 138 22.09 17.59 1.40
CA ASP A 138 21.08 17.78 2.43
C ASP A 138 21.78 18.34 3.67
N VAL A 139 21.50 19.61 3.96
CA VAL A 139 22.21 20.39 4.97
C VAL A 139 21.44 20.31 6.29
N ALA A 140 21.97 19.55 7.23
CA ALA A 140 21.50 19.57 8.61
C ALA A 140 21.86 20.92 9.26
N ARG A 141 20.92 21.49 10.03
CA ARG A 141 21.10 22.79 10.68
C ARG A 141 20.76 22.69 12.17
N TYR A 142 21.75 23.00 13.02
CA TYR A 142 21.66 22.94 14.48
C TYR A 142 21.22 21.55 15.01
N GLY A 143 21.55 21.26 16.28
CA GLY A 143 21.29 19.93 16.84
C GLY A 143 22.28 18.88 16.33
N ASP A 144 21.89 17.62 16.45
CA ASP A 144 22.79 16.47 16.36
C ASP A 144 22.69 15.71 15.01
N ASP A 145 21.93 16.25 14.05
CA ASP A 145 21.76 15.66 12.72
C ASP A 145 22.98 15.90 11.81
N LYS A 146 23.28 14.92 10.95
CA LYS A 146 24.43 14.99 10.03
C LYS A 146 24.05 15.64 8.69
N THR A 147 24.93 16.50 8.19
CA THR A 147 24.86 16.95 6.78
C THR A 147 25.33 15.83 5.86
N ILE A 148 24.54 15.53 4.83
CA ILE A 148 24.81 14.48 3.85
C ILE A 148 25.07 15.09 2.48
N ILE A 149 26.12 14.62 1.80
CA ILE A 149 26.40 14.91 0.39
C ILE A 149 26.29 13.62 -0.40
N GLY A 150 25.34 13.58 -1.34
CA GLY A 150 25.17 12.49 -2.29
C GLY A 150 25.86 12.82 -3.61
N VAL A 151 26.71 11.91 -4.10
CA VAL A 151 27.38 12.02 -5.40
C VAL A 151 26.91 10.86 -6.27
N LYS A 152 26.33 11.17 -7.42
CA LYS A 152 25.98 10.21 -8.47
C LYS A 152 26.92 10.39 -9.65
N VAL A 153 27.75 9.38 -9.90
CA VAL A 153 28.61 9.28 -11.09
C VAL A 153 27.99 8.24 -12.01
N ASP A 154 27.46 8.69 -13.14
CA ASP A 154 26.65 7.88 -14.05
C ASP A 154 25.51 7.16 -13.31
N GLU A 155 25.58 5.83 -13.13
CA GLU A 155 24.56 5.05 -12.42
C GLU A 155 24.93 4.73 -10.97
N LYS A 156 26.17 4.99 -10.55
CA LYS A 156 26.66 4.69 -9.20
C LYS A 156 26.45 5.88 -8.27
N VAL A 157 25.87 5.62 -7.11
CA VAL A 157 25.65 6.62 -6.06
C VAL A 157 26.57 6.36 -4.88
N SER A 158 27.07 7.41 -4.25
CA SER A 158 27.88 7.36 -3.02
C SER A 158 27.47 8.51 -2.10
N PHE A 159 27.57 8.29 -0.79
CA PHE A 159 27.18 9.28 0.22
C PHE A 159 28.37 9.61 1.13
N TYR A 160 28.48 10.88 1.49
CA TYR A 160 29.47 11.40 2.41
C TYR A 160 28.74 12.16 3.51
N GLU A 161 29.13 11.90 4.76
CA GLU A 161 28.57 12.59 5.92
C GLU A 161 29.64 13.45 6.58
N LYS A 162 29.23 14.63 7.07
CA LYS A 162 30.07 15.41 7.97
C LYS A 162 29.84 14.92 9.40
N ALA A 163 30.93 14.55 10.07
CA ALA A 163 30.94 14.20 11.49
C ALA A 163 30.53 15.38 12.37
#